data_AF-A0ABD0P407-F1
#
_entry.id   AF-A0ABD0P407-F1
#
_cell.length_a   1.000
_cell.length_b   1.000
_cell.length_c   1.000
_cell.angle_alpha   90.00
_cell.angle_beta   90.00
_cell.angle_gamma   90.00
#
_symmetry.space_group_name_H-M   'P 1'
#
loop_
_entity.id
_entity.type
_entity.pdbx_description
1 polymer ?
#
loop_
_entity_poly.entity_id
_entity_poly.type
_entity_poly.pdbx_seq_one_letter_code
_entity_poly.pdbx_strand_id
1 'polypeptide(L)'
;PGCRKRIPIEIALTILANKGPKVPEIIQMLDWKDYRDHYVMILECPSPCETVEDFVESLACKIMRQVTKAAYVCCQREVFHRDIKMANLLINNETLEVKLIDFGCGDILKTAVYNS
;
A
#
# COMPACT_ATOMS: atom_id res chain seq x y z
N PRO A 1 11.72 -43.83 -24.56
CA PRO A 1 11.05 -43.81 -23.24
C PRO A 1 11.33 -42.50 -22.51
N GLY A 2 10.38 -41.56 -22.58
CA GLY A 2 10.58 -40.17 -22.15
C GLY A 2 10.50 -40.01 -20.64
N CYS A 3 11.59 -39.53 -20.03
CA CYS A 3 11.55 -39.02 -18.66
C CYS A 3 10.52 -37.88 -18.59
N ARG A 4 9.44 -38.06 -17.83
CA ARG A 4 8.58 -36.95 -17.39
C ARG A 4 9.44 -36.03 -16.53
N LYS A 5 9.97 -34.97 -17.14
CA LYS A 5 10.74 -33.96 -16.42
C LYS A 5 9.78 -33.29 -15.42
N ARG A 6 10.11 -33.33 -14.13
CA ARG A 6 9.31 -32.71 -13.07
C ARG A 6 9.55 -31.20 -13.13
N ILE A 7 8.58 -30.46 -13.66
CA ILE A 7 8.60 -29.00 -13.62
C ILE A 7 8.16 -28.50 -12.25
N PRO A 8 8.65 -27.32 -11.80
CA PRO A 8 8.12 -26.66 -10.61
C PRO A 8 6.61 -26.46 -10.71
N ILE A 9 5.90 -26.60 -9.58
CA ILE A 9 4.45 -26.45 -9.53
C ILE A 9 4.01 -25.05 -9.95
N GLU A 10 4.81 -24.03 -9.65
CA GLU A 10 4.56 -22.64 -10.07
C GLU A 10 4.44 -22.52 -11.59
N ILE A 11 5.42 -23.04 -12.35
CA ILE A 11 5.36 -23.08 -13.83
C ILE A 11 4.10 -23.82 -14.31
N ALA A 12 3.82 -25.00 -13.75
CA ALA A 12 2.68 -25.81 -14.16
C ALA A 12 1.33 -25.10 -13.94
N LEU A 13 1.18 -24.47 -12.78
CA LEU A 13 -0.04 -23.74 -12.41
C LEU A 13 -0.18 -22.44 -13.20
N THR A 14 0.90 -21.71 -13.44
CA THR A 14 0.85 -20.49 -14.27
C THR A 14 0.48 -20.80 -15.71
N ILE A 15 1.01 -21.89 -16.30
CA ILE A 15 0.56 -22.38 -17.62
C ILE A 15 -0.93 -22.72 -17.58
N LEU A 16 -1.40 -23.39 -16.51
CA LEU A 16 -2.80 -23.76 -16.37
C LEU A 16 -3.72 -22.54 -16.24
N ALA A 17 -3.32 -21.53 -15.45
CA ALA A 17 -4.04 -20.27 -15.27
C ALA A 17 -4.10 -19.44 -16.57
N ASN A 18 -3.09 -19.60 -17.43
CA ASN A 18 -3.02 -18.98 -18.76
C ASN A 18 -3.72 -19.81 -19.85
N LYS A 19 -4.42 -20.91 -19.53
CA LYS A 19 -5.19 -21.67 -20.54
C LYS A 19 -6.44 -20.91 -20.95
N GLY A 20 -6.46 -20.43 -22.19
CA GLY A 20 -7.63 -19.80 -22.80
C GLY A 20 -7.31 -18.42 -23.35
N PRO A 21 -8.34 -17.63 -23.70
CA PRO A 21 -8.15 -16.23 -24.04
C PRO A 21 -7.50 -15.47 -22.89
N LYS A 22 -6.65 -14.49 -23.23
CA LYS A 22 -6.06 -13.58 -22.24
C LYS A 22 -7.15 -12.82 -21.50
N VAL A 23 -7.00 -12.71 -20.17
CA VAL A 23 -7.83 -11.86 -19.29
C VAL A 23 -6.92 -10.93 -18.46
N PRO A 24 -7.35 -9.71 -18.12
CA PRO A 24 -6.51 -8.73 -17.43
C PRO A 24 -6.19 -9.07 -15.97
N GLU A 25 -6.96 -9.98 -15.34
CA GLU A 25 -6.82 -10.32 -13.92
C GLU A 25 -5.72 -11.35 -13.64
N ILE A 26 -5.21 -12.03 -14.67
CA ILE A 26 -4.18 -13.08 -14.54
C ILE A 26 -2.92 -12.62 -15.26
N ILE A 27 -1.79 -12.63 -14.55
CA ILE A 27 -0.49 -12.29 -15.13
C ILE A 27 -0.17 -13.25 -16.29
N GLN A 28 0.11 -12.66 -17.45
CA GLN A 28 0.40 -13.43 -18.64
C GLN A 28 1.78 -14.09 -18.55
N MET A 29 1.81 -15.39 -18.82
CA MET A 29 3.06 -16.13 -19.02
C MET A 29 3.48 -16.06 -20.47
N LEU A 30 4.59 -15.37 -20.75
CA LEU A 30 5.10 -15.17 -22.10
C LEU A 30 5.96 -16.34 -22.55
N ASP A 31 6.85 -16.82 -21.68
CA ASP A 31 7.74 -17.96 -21.94
C ASP A 31 8.29 -18.52 -20.61
N TRP A 32 8.86 -19.72 -20.64
CA TRP A 32 9.72 -20.21 -19.57
C TRP A 32 10.82 -21.10 -20.13
N LYS A 33 11.97 -21.08 -19.46
CA LYS A 33 13.15 -21.81 -19.88
C LYS A 33 13.66 -22.69 -18.76
N ASP A 34 14.07 -23.89 -19.16
CA ASP A 34 14.69 -24.90 -18.31
C ASP A 34 16.20 -24.86 -18.53
N TYR A 35 16.93 -24.48 -17.48
CA TYR A 35 18.39 -24.51 -17.44
C TYR A 35 18.86 -25.65 -16.52
N ARG A 36 20.16 -25.97 -16.55
CA ARG A 36 20.72 -27.11 -15.81
C ARG A 36 20.39 -27.08 -14.30
N ASP A 37 20.46 -25.89 -13.70
CA ASP A 37 20.36 -25.72 -12.24
C ASP A 37 19.18 -24.84 -11.79
N HIS A 38 18.41 -24.29 -12.73
CA HIS A 38 17.30 -23.39 -12.41
C HIS A 38 16.28 -23.30 -13.54
N TYR A 39 15.14 -22.70 -13.22
CA TYR A 39 14.09 -22.36 -14.17
C TYR A 39 13.95 -20.84 -14.24
N VAL A 40 13.64 -20.33 -15.43
CA VAL A 40 13.34 -18.91 -15.64
C VAL A 40 11.93 -18.79 -16.20
N MET A 41 11.12 -17.93 -15.60
CA MET A 41 9.81 -17.55 -16.11
C MET A 41 9.87 -16.13 -16.67
N ILE A 42 9.31 -15.94 -17.86
CA ILE A 42 9.17 -14.65 -18.51
C ILE A 42 7.68 -14.30 -18.43
N LEU A 43 7.38 -13.35 -17.55
CA LEU A 43 6.02 -12.86 -17.30
C LEU A 43 5.84 -11.48 -17.91
N GLU A 44 4.60 -11.11 -18.22
CA GLU A 44 4.32 -9.70 -18.50
C GLU A 44 4.58 -8.83 -17.26
N CYS A 45 4.87 -7.55 -17.47
CA CYS A 45 5.10 -6.60 -16.39
C CYS A 45 4.21 -5.38 -16.66
N PRO A 46 3.09 -5.22 -15.93
CA PRO A 46 2.30 -4.00 -15.99
C PRO A 46 3.16 -2.79 -15.60
N SER A 47 2.96 -1.63 -16.22
CA SER A 47 3.73 -0.43 -15.88
C SER A 47 2.86 0.83 -15.96
N PRO A 48 2.85 1.68 -14.93
CA PRO A 48 3.50 1.48 -13.62
C PRO A 48 2.82 0.36 -12.80
N CYS A 49 3.58 -0.36 -11.97
CA CYS A 49 3.04 -1.34 -11.03
C CYS A 49 3.77 -1.34 -9.69
N GLU A 50 3.02 -1.61 -8.64
CA GLU A 50 3.51 -1.88 -7.28
C GLU A 50 2.58 -2.94 -6.67
N THR A 51 2.98 -3.55 -5.56
CA THR A 51 2.08 -4.45 -4.84
C THR A 51 0.98 -3.63 -4.15
N VAL A 52 -0.15 -4.27 -3.82
CA VAL A 52 -1.21 -3.60 -3.04
C VAL A 52 -0.68 -3.21 -1.65
N GLU A 53 0.23 -4.00 -1.08
CA GLU A 53 0.89 -3.70 0.19
C GLU A 53 1.69 -2.40 0.10
N ASP A 54 2.57 -2.28 -0.90
CA ASP A 54 3.37 -1.07 -1.13
C ASP A 54 2.47 0.15 -1.40
N PHE A 55 1.41 -0.02 -2.19
CA PHE A 55 0.46 1.04 -2.49
C PHE A 55 -0.23 1.57 -1.24
N VAL A 56 -0.71 0.66 -0.38
CA VAL A 56 -1.38 1.01 0.87
C VAL A 56 -0.40 1.67 1.84
N GLU A 57 0.83 1.16 1.95
CA GLU A 57 1.86 1.77 2.79
C GLU A 57 2.23 3.19 2.32
N SER A 58 2.41 3.36 1.01
CA SER A 58 2.69 4.65 0.37
C SER A 58 1.57 5.66 0.62
N LEU A 59 0.31 5.23 0.49
CA LEU A 59 -0.86 6.04 0.79
C LEU A 59 -0.93 6.41 2.28
N ALA A 60 -0.75 5.45 3.17
CA ALA A 60 -0.74 5.67 4.61
C ALA A 60 0.36 6.65 5.02
N CYS A 61 1.57 6.51 4.48
CA CYS A 61 2.68 7.44 4.71
C CYS A 61 2.33 8.87 4.27
N LYS A 62 1.70 9.04 3.10
CA LYS A 62 1.27 10.36 2.60
C LYS A 62 0.22 11.01 3.52
N ILE A 63 -0.73 10.23 4.02
CA ILE A 63 -1.77 10.68 4.94
C ILE A 63 -1.14 11.05 6.29
N MET A 64 -0.37 10.14 6.89
CA MET A 64 0.25 10.33 8.21
C MET A 64 1.19 11.53 8.24
N ARG A 65 1.94 11.77 7.15
CA ARG A 65 2.78 12.98 7.04
C ARG A 65 1.96 14.26 7.18
N GLN A 66 0.78 14.31 6.58
CA GLN A 66 -0.10 15.48 6.68
C GLN A 66 -0.76 15.59 8.06
N VAL A 67 -1.17 14.47 8.65
CA VAL A 67 -1.71 14.43 10.03
C VAL A 67 -0.68 14.95 11.03
N THR A 68 0.57 14.46 10.96
CA THR A 68 1.66 14.93 11.81
C THR A 68 1.94 16.40 11.59
N LYS A 69 1.90 16.89 10.35
CA LYS A 69 2.05 18.31 10.04
C LYS A 69 0.91 19.15 10.62
N ALA A 70 -0.34 18.68 10.55
CA ALA A 70 -1.48 19.36 11.15
C ALA A 70 -1.35 19.43 12.68
N ALA A 71 -0.98 18.33 13.33
CA ALA A 71 -0.73 18.28 14.78
C ALA A 71 0.42 19.22 15.19
N TYR A 72 1.50 19.24 14.41
CA TYR A 72 2.62 20.17 14.62
C TYR A 72 2.17 21.63 14.52
N VAL A 73 1.36 21.98 13.50
CA VAL A 73 0.82 23.34 13.35
C VAL A 73 -0.12 23.69 14.51
N CYS A 74 -0.90 22.75 15.03
CA CYS A 74 -1.68 22.96 16.25
C CYS A 74 -0.77 23.33 17.42
N CYS A 75 0.31 22.57 17.63
CA CYS A 75 1.26 22.83 18.70
C CYS A 75 1.94 24.21 18.57
N GLN A 76 2.34 24.59 17.35
CA GLN A 76 2.92 25.91 17.05
C GLN A 76 1.93 27.06 17.32
N ARG A 77 0.63 26.77 17.30
CA ARG A 77 -0.45 27.73 17.61
C ARG A 77 -0.96 27.58 19.03
N GLU A 78 -0.19 26.91 19.89
CA GLU A 78 -0.55 26.68 21.30
C GLU A 78 -1.87 25.93 21.48
N VAL A 79 -2.21 25.05 20.53
CA VAL A 79 -3.41 24.19 20.58
C VAL A 79 -3.00 22.74 20.73
N PHE A 80 -3.50 22.07 21.78
CA PHE A 80 -3.42 20.62 21.94
C PHE A 80 -4.75 19.97 21.58
N HIS A 81 -4.82 19.25 20.46
CA HIS A 81 -6.08 18.69 19.94
C HIS A 81 -6.69 17.57 20.81
N ARG A 82 -5.85 16.74 21.44
CA ARG A 82 -6.19 15.59 22.31
C ARG A 82 -6.98 14.43 21.69
N ASP A 83 -7.70 14.64 20.59
CA ASP A 83 -8.56 13.62 19.97
C ASP A 83 -8.23 13.36 18.49
N ILE A 84 -6.96 13.11 18.17
CA ILE A 84 -6.53 12.77 16.80
C ILE A 84 -6.86 11.30 16.53
N LYS A 85 -7.87 11.07 15.70
CA LYS A 85 -8.35 9.75 15.28
C LYS A 85 -8.92 9.81 13.88
N MET A 86 -9.11 8.66 13.23
CA MET A 86 -9.60 8.58 11.85
C MET A 86 -10.92 9.33 11.63
N ALA A 87 -11.86 9.28 12.58
CA ALA A 87 -13.14 9.99 12.48
C ALA A 87 -13.00 11.52 12.45
N ASN A 88 -11.89 12.07 12.94
CA ASN A 88 -11.60 13.50 12.98
C ASN A 88 -10.62 13.94 11.88
N LEU A 89 -10.41 13.10 10.85
CA LEU A 89 -9.59 13.40 9.69
C LEU A 89 -10.46 13.35 8.44
N LEU A 90 -10.63 14.51 7.79
CA LEU A 90 -11.23 14.56 6.45
C LEU A 90 -10.14 14.38 5.40
N ILE A 91 -10.43 13.58 4.37
CA ILE A 91 -9.56 13.39 3.21
C ILE A 91 -10.28 13.83 1.93
N ASN A 92 -9.58 14.57 1.07
CA ASN A 92 -10.04 14.80 -0.29
C ASN A 92 -9.68 13.58 -1.16
N ASN A 93 -10.67 12.92 -1.75
CA ASN A 93 -10.44 11.69 -2.54
C ASN A 93 -9.72 11.92 -3.87
N GLU A 94 -9.67 13.15 -4.37
CA GLU A 94 -8.96 13.52 -5.60
C GLU A 94 -7.52 13.95 -5.32
N THR A 95 -7.31 14.79 -4.30
CA THR A 95 -5.99 15.39 -4.00
C THR A 95 -5.23 14.70 -2.87
N LEU A 96 -5.89 13.83 -2.11
CA LEU A 96 -5.41 13.21 -0.87
C LEU A 96 -5.02 14.22 0.22
N GLU A 97 -5.51 15.46 0.14
CA GLU A 97 -5.32 16.47 1.19
C GLU A 97 -6.08 16.09 2.46
N VAL A 98 -5.38 16.16 3.60
CA VAL A 98 -5.93 15.82 4.92
C VAL A 98 -6.23 17.09 5.73
N LYS A 99 -7.43 17.15 6.33
CA LYS A 99 -7.84 18.23 7.25
C LYS A 99 -8.23 17.63 8.60
N LEU A 100 -7.54 18.08 9.65
CA LEU A 100 -7.91 17.79 11.03
C LEU A 100 -9.14 18.61 11.42
N ILE A 101 -10.16 17.95 11.97
CA ILE A 101 -11.43 18.56 12.39
C ILE A 101 -11.73 18.22 13.86
N ASP A 102 -12.77 18.86 14.40
CA ASP A 102 -13.30 18.63 15.74
C ASP A 102 -12.31 18.93 16.89
N PHE A 103 -12.05 20.22 17.07
CA PHE A 103 -11.24 20.76 18.16
C PHE A 103 -11.99 20.84 19.50
N GLY A 104 -13.22 20.31 19.59
CA GLY A 104 -14.06 20.41 20.78
C GLY A 104 -13.47 19.71 22.02
N CYS A 105 -12.58 18.74 21.82
CA CYS A 105 -11.85 18.05 22.88
C CYS A 105 -10.48 18.67 23.21
N GLY A 106 -10.11 19.77 22.55
CA GLY A 106 -8.80 20.39 22.70
C GLY A 106 -8.59 21.19 23.98
N ASP A 107 -7.34 21.59 24.24
CA ASP A 107 -6.95 22.54 25.28
C ASP A 107 -5.82 23.45 24.76
N ILE A 108 -5.53 24.53 25.47
CA ILE A 108 -4.32 25.32 25.25
C ILE A 108 -3.11 24.44 25.58
N LEU A 109 -2.10 24.48 24.71
CA LEU A 109 -0.86 23.77 24.90
C LEU A 109 -0.14 24.32 26.14
N LYS A 110 0.09 23.47 27.13
CA LYS A 110 0.78 23.79 28.38
C LYS A 110 2.07 22.99 28.42
N THR A 111 3.12 23.61 28.96
CA THR A 111 4.38 22.91 29.26
C THR A 111 4.32 22.11 30.56
N ALA A 112 3.31 22.37 31.40
CA ALA A 112 3.02 21.60 32.61
C ALA A 112 2.30 20.28 32.27
N VAL A 113 2.45 19.28 33.15
CA VAL A 113 1.80 17.97 33.00
C VAL A 113 0.27 18.14 32.97
N TYR A 114 -0.38 17.54 31.97
CA TYR A 114 -1.83 17.48 31.91
C TYR A 114 -2.34 16.47 32.95
N ASN A 115 -3.11 16.95 33.93
CA ASN A 115 -3.84 16.06 34.84
C ASN A 115 -5.02 15.43 34.08
N SER A 116 -5.16 14.11 34.22
CA SER A 116 -6.19 13.29 33.55
C SER A 116 -7.57 13.50 34.11
#